data_AF-A0A1G7ZN56-F1
#
_entry.id   AF-A0A1G7ZN56-F1
#
_cell.length_a   1.000
_cell.length_b   1.000
_cell.length_c   1.000
_cell.angle_alpha   90.00
_cell.angle_beta   90.00
_cell.angle_gamma   90.00
#
_symmetry.space_group_name_H-M   'P 1'
#
loop_
_entity.id
_entity.type
_entity.pdbx_description
1 polymer ?
#
loop_
_entity_poly.entity_id
_entity_poly.type
_entity_poly.pdbx_seq_one_letter_code
_entity_poly.pdbx_strand_id
1 'polypeptide(L)'
;MSAVDAAGRMTDLVDHYATLATLEAAAMGEHPAAAALVALVTQQRAALDELELARPSRPSPHRPASPGALLRWLVPDARDHGAAWDAQQAAYEAWRAERDDVEPRTSGELAAWRATLDPAWLAALEVDREAALRGLVSRDLYPSHLVAFTLDGGFGDWHRLAALADD
;
A
#
# COMPACT_ATOMS: atom_id res chain seq x y z
N MET A 1 22.12 -9.43 12.59
CA MET A 1 22.37 -9.69 11.16
C MET A 1 21.99 -8.43 10.44
N SER A 2 22.82 -7.88 9.55
CA SER A 2 22.50 -6.62 8.84
C SER A 2 21.67 -6.87 7.57
N ALA A 3 21.15 -5.80 6.94
CA ALA A 3 20.56 -5.87 5.61
C ALA A 3 21.57 -6.34 4.57
N VAL A 4 22.83 -5.89 4.67
CA VAL A 4 23.91 -6.34 3.77
C VAL A 4 24.16 -7.84 3.90
N ASP A 5 24.16 -8.38 5.12
CA ASP A 5 24.31 -9.83 5.35
C ASP A 5 23.14 -10.61 4.73
N ALA A 6 21.92 -10.10 4.89
CA ALA A 6 20.71 -10.71 4.33
C ALA A 6 20.76 -10.70 2.78
N ALA A 7 21.07 -9.55 2.17
CA ALA A 7 21.25 -9.41 0.74
C ALA A 7 22.35 -10.34 0.20
N GLY A 8 23.45 -10.51 0.94
CA GLY A 8 24.54 -11.42 0.59
C GLY A 8 24.11 -12.89 0.46
N ARG A 9 23.02 -13.29 1.12
CA ARG A 9 22.49 -14.67 1.07
C ARG A 9 21.46 -14.90 -0.03
N MET A 10 20.96 -13.85 -0.65
CA MET A 10 19.97 -13.95 -1.72
C MET A 10 20.63 -14.49 -2.98
N THR A 11 19.96 -15.41 -3.66
CA THR A 11 20.44 -16.04 -4.91
C THR A 11 19.55 -15.75 -6.11
N ASP A 12 18.29 -15.42 -5.85
CA ASP A 12 17.27 -15.21 -6.87
C ASP A 12 17.04 -13.71 -7.12
N LEU A 13 16.42 -13.42 -8.26
CA LEU A 13 16.01 -12.06 -8.62
C LEU A 13 15.06 -11.51 -7.55
N VAL A 14 15.26 -10.25 -7.16
CA VAL A 14 14.37 -9.52 -6.27
C VAL A 14 13.39 -8.70 -7.10
N ASP A 15 12.16 -9.19 -7.21
CA ASP A 15 11.06 -8.61 -7.99
C ASP A 15 9.84 -8.23 -7.14
N HIS A 16 9.83 -8.57 -5.85
CA HIS A 16 8.73 -8.28 -4.93
C HIS A 16 9.16 -7.38 -3.75
N TYR A 17 8.29 -6.46 -3.34
CA TYR A 17 8.51 -5.60 -2.17
C TYR A 17 8.64 -6.38 -0.86
N ALA A 18 7.97 -7.53 -0.75
CA ALA A 18 8.11 -8.41 0.42
C ALA A 18 9.56 -8.84 0.63
N THR A 19 10.26 -9.15 -0.46
CA THR A 19 11.67 -9.52 -0.45
C THR A 19 12.56 -8.37 0.00
N LEU A 20 12.28 -7.14 -0.46
CA LEU A 20 12.96 -5.93 0.01
C LEU A 20 12.67 -5.67 1.50
N ALA A 21 11.43 -5.80 1.96
CA ALA A 21 11.05 -5.63 3.36
C ALA A 21 11.83 -6.57 4.29
N THR A 22 12.23 -7.77 3.83
CA THR A 22 13.09 -8.66 4.63
C THR A 22 14.48 -8.06 4.94
N LEU A 23 15.00 -7.18 4.07
CA LEU A 23 16.26 -6.48 4.28
C LEU A 23 16.12 -5.40 5.36
N GLU A 24 15.03 -4.62 5.33
CA GLU A 24 14.73 -3.64 6.39
C GLU A 24 14.51 -4.34 7.75
N ALA A 25 13.79 -5.47 7.75
CA ALA A 25 13.65 -6.31 8.93
C ALA A 25 15.00 -6.81 9.45
N ALA A 26 15.90 -7.24 8.56
CA ALA A 26 17.24 -7.64 8.93
C ALA A 26 18.02 -6.47 9.55
N ALA A 27 18.02 -5.28 8.93
CA ALA A 27 18.71 -4.10 9.46
C ALA A 27 18.29 -3.75 10.90
N MET A 28 16.99 -3.84 11.20
CA MET A 28 16.48 -3.53 12.55
C MET A 28 16.81 -4.62 13.58
N GLY A 29 16.94 -5.88 13.16
CA GLY A 29 17.17 -7.01 14.06
C GLY A 29 16.07 -7.17 15.12
N GLU A 30 16.46 -7.38 16.38
CA GLU A 30 15.53 -7.58 17.51
C GLU A 30 15.06 -6.26 18.16
N HIS A 31 15.31 -5.10 17.53
CA HIS A 31 14.93 -3.82 18.10
C HIS A 31 13.39 -3.71 18.24
N PRO A 32 12.86 -3.19 19.38
CA PRO A 32 11.42 -3.11 19.60
C PRO A 32 10.66 -2.28 18.54
N ALA A 33 11.34 -1.33 17.90
CA ALA A 33 10.76 -0.57 16.79
C ALA A 33 10.37 -1.45 15.58
N ALA A 34 11.02 -2.60 15.39
CA ALA A 34 10.67 -3.54 14.32
C ALA A 34 9.27 -4.13 14.54
N ALA A 35 8.94 -4.50 15.78
CA ALA A 35 7.60 -5.00 16.12
C ALA A 35 6.53 -3.92 15.92
N ALA A 36 6.84 -2.66 16.25
CA ALA A 36 5.94 -1.55 16.01
C ALA A 36 5.69 -1.30 14.51
N LEU A 37 6.73 -1.37 13.67
CA LEU A 37 6.59 -1.27 12.21
C LEU A 37 5.72 -2.40 11.65
N VAL A 38 5.98 -3.65 12.06
CA VAL A 38 5.20 -4.82 11.63
C VAL A 38 3.73 -4.67 12.04
N ALA A 39 3.46 -4.22 13.28
CA ALA A 39 2.11 -4.00 13.75
C ALA A 39 1.37 -2.93 12.93
N LEU A 40 2.04 -1.80 12.63
CA LEU A 40 1.50 -0.74 11.78
C LEU A 40 1.10 -1.28 10.41
N VAL A 41 2.02 -1.93 9.69
CA VAL A 41 1.72 -2.41 8.33
C VAL A 41 0.70 -3.56 8.32
N THR A 42 0.66 -4.39 9.36
CA THR A 42 -0.35 -5.45 9.52
C THR A 42 -1.74 -4.85 9.73
N GLN A 43 -1.85 -3.80 10.55
CA GLN A 43 -3.11 -3.08 10.76
C GLN A 43 -3.62 -2.46 9.46
N GLN A 44 -2.72 -1.85 8.67
CA GLN A 44 -3.10 -1.24 7.40
C GLN A 44 -3.51 -2.29 6.36
N ARG A 45 -2.85 -3.45 6.32
CA ARG A 45 -3.29 -4.56 5.49
C ARG A 45 -4.69 -5.03 5.87
N ALA A 46 -4.95 -5.22 7.15
CA ALA A 46 -6.28 -5.63 7.64
C ALA A 46 -7.35 -4.59 7.27
N ALA A 47 -7.06 -3.30 7.37
CA ALA A 47 -7.98 -2.24 6.97
C ALA A 47 -8.29 -2.27 5.47
N LEU A 48 -7.28 -2.54 4.61
CA LEU A 48 -7.52 -2.75 3.18
C LEU A 48 -8.35 -3.99 2.89
N ASP A 49 -8.03 -5.11 3.54
CA ASP A 49 -8.78 -6.36 3.34
C ASP A 49 -10.26 -6.17 3.73
N GLU A 50 -10.55 -5.46 4.83
CA GLU A 50 -11.91 -5.08 5.22
C GLU A 50 -12.60 -4.18 4.18
N LEU A 51 -11.88 -3.19 3.64
CA LEU A 51 -12.35 -2.30 2.57
C LEU A 51 -12.68 -3.07 1.27
N GLU A 52 -11.83 -4.00 0.86
CA GLU A 52 -12.05 -4.82 -0.34
C GLU A 52 -13.20 -5.82 -0.14
N LEU A 53 -13.38 -6.37 1.06
CA LEU A 53 -14.56 -7.18 1.40
C LEU A 53 -15.86 -6.38 1.35
N ALA A 54 -15.81 -5.09 1.72
CA ALA A 54 -16.94 -4.17 1.67
C ALA A 54 -17.16 -3.53 0.29
N ARG A 55 -16.38 -3.92 -0.74
CA ARG A 55 -16.41 -3.30 -2.05
C ARG A 55 -17.79 -3.37 -2.70
N PRO A 56 -18.44 -2.22 -2.98
CA PRO A 56 -19.70 -2.21 -3.71
C PRO A 56 -19.49 -2.65 -5.16
N SER A 57 -20.50 -3.30 -5.74
CA SER A 57 -20.49 -3.65 -7.16
C SER A 57 -20.30 -2.40 -8.01
N ARG A 58 -19.42 -2.48 -9.00
CA ARG A 58 -19.17 -1.37 -9.92
C ARG A 58 -20.47 -0.99 -10.64
N PRO A 59 -20.89 0.28 -10.61
CA PRO A 59 -22.09 0.73 -11.31
C PRO A 59 -21.91 0.58 -12.83
N SER A 60 -23.05 0.38 -13.52
CA SER A 60 -23.07 0.39 -14.99
C SER A 60 -22.54 1.73 -15.50
N PRO A 61 -21.70 1.74 -16.57
CA PRO A 61 -21.19 2.99 -17.14
C PRO A 61 -22.29 3.88 -17.72
N HIS A 62 -23.47 3.32 -17.98
CA HIS A 62 -24.61 4.05 -18.49
C HIS A 62 -25.68 4.19 -17.42
N ARG A 63 -25.92 5.44 -17.00
CA ARG A 63 -27.08 5.79 -16.18
C ARG A 63 -28.36 5.46 -16.97
N PRO A 64 -29.31 4.71 -16.39
CA PRO A 64 -30.57 4.43 -17.06
C PRO A 64 -31.29 5.74 -17.42
N ALA A 65 -31.83 5.81 -18.63
CA ALA A 65 -32.54 7.01 -19.09
C ALA A 65 -33.74 7.29 -18.18
N SER A 66 -33.89 8.55 -17.75
CA SER A 66 -35.07 8.95 -17.00
C SER A 66 -36.31 8.79 -17.88
N PRO A 67 -37.35 8.05 -17.44
CA PRO A 67 -38.57 7.91 -18.22
C PRO A 67 -39.22 9.28 -18.44
N GLY A 68 -39.91 9.47 -19.56
CA GLY A 68 -40.74 10.66 -19.80
C GLY A 68 -41.76 10.87 -18.67
N ALA A 69 -42.24 12.09 -18.47
CA ALA A 69 -43.16 12.44 -17.37
C ALA A 69 -44.42 11.55 -17.31
N LEU A 70 -44.94 11.15 -18.48
CA LEU A 70 -46.06 10.21 -18.62
C LEU A 70 -45.72 8.78 -18.15
N LEU A 71 -44.54 8.27 -18.48
CA LEU A 71 -44.06 6.95 -18.06
C LEU A 71 -43.73 6.91 -16.56
N ARG A 72 -43.27 8.02 -15.99
CA ARG A 72 -43.04 8.16 -14.53
C ARG A 72 -44.33 8.12 -13.70
N TRP A 73 -45.47 8.41 -14.30
CA TRP A 73 -46.78 8.29 -13.63
C TRP A 73 -47.36 6.88 -13.76
N LEU A 74 -47.10 6.20 -14.88
CA LEU A 74 -47.58 4.85 -15.17
C LEU A 74 -46.68 3.74 -14.59
N VAL A 75 -45.40 4.00 -14.35
CA VAL A 75 -44.42 3.03 -13.84
C VAL A 75 -43.71 3.63 -12.61
N PRO A 76 -44.21 3.38 -11.39
CA PRO A 76 -43.62 3.89 -10.14
C PRO A 76 -42.13 3.53 -9.98
N ASP A 77 -41.78 2.27 -10.30
CA ASP A 77 -40.40 1.71 -10.24
C ASP A 77 -39.37 2.45 -11.09
N ALA A 78 -39.82 3.27 -12.04
CA ALA A 78 -38.93 3.89 -13.00
C ALA A 78 -38.23 5.14 -12.45
N ARG A 79 -38.72 5.71 -11.33
CA ARG A 79 -37.97 6.68 -10.51
C ARG A 79 -36.92 5.99 -9.64
N ASP A 80 -37.22 4.78 -9.18
CA ASP A 80 -36.36 4.03 -8.26
C ASP A 80 -35.09 3.52 -8.96
N HIS A 81 -35.14 3.23 -10.27
CA HIS A 81 -33.97 2.82 -11.04
C HIS A 81 -32.88 3.90 -11.17
N GLY A 82 -33.27 5.16 -11.37
CA GLY A 82 -32.31 6.27 -11.48
C GLY A 82 -31.67 6.59 -10.12
N ALA A 83 -32.50 6.63 -9.07
CA ALA A 83 -32.03 6.84 -7.70
C ALA A 83 -31.13 5.70 -7.20
N ALA A 84 -31.45 4.45 -7.55
CA ALA A 84 -30.62 3.29 -7.21
C ALA A 84 -29.26 3.34 -7.92
N TRP A 85 -29.21 3.74 -9.20
CA TRP A 85 -27.95 3.93 -9.92
C TRP A 85 -27.12 5.06 -9.27
N ASP A 86 -27.74 6.21 -8.95
CA ASP A 86 -27.04 7.32 -8.31
C ASP A 86 -26.49 6.92 -6.93
N ALA A 87 -27.27 6.16 -6.14
CA ALA A 87 -26.85 5.63 -4.84
C ALA A 87 -25.69 4.64 -4.96
N GLN A 88 -25.72 3.75 -5.97
CA GLN A 88 -24.64 2.82 -6.24
C GLN A 88 -23.36 3.55 -6.67
N GLN A 89 -23.48 4.57 -7.52
CA GLN A 89 -22.36 5.41 -7.93
C GLN A 89 -21.75 6.13 -6.73
N ALA A 90 -22.57 6.74 -5.87
CA ALA A 90 -22.10 7.41 -4.66
C ALA A 90 -21.41 6.44 -3.69
N ALA A 91 -21.96 5.23 -3.50
CA ALA A 91 -21.33 4.21 -2.66
C ALA A 91 -19.96 3.76 -3.23
N TYR A 92 -19.87 3.56 -4.55
CA TYR A 92 -18.62 3.19 -5.20
C TYR A 92 -17.57 4.30 -5.15
N GLU A 93 -17.97 5.56 -5.32
CA GLU A 93 -17.09 6.72 -5.17
C GLU A 93 -16.61 6.90 -3.73
N ALA A 94 -17.49 6.72 -2.75
CA ALA A 94 -17.13 6.78 -1.33
C ALA A 94 -16.12 5.68 -0.96
N TRP A 95 -16.39 4.44 -1.35
CA TRP A 95 -15.45 3.32 -1.18
C TRP A 95 -14.10 3.60 -1.84
N ARG A 96 -14.10 4.13 -3.07
CA ARG A 96 -12.86 4.46 -3.78
C ARG A 96 -12.07 5.55 -3.07
N ALA A 97 -12.75 6.60 -2.60
CA ALA A 97 -12.12 7.67 -1.84
C ALA A 97 -11.50 7.15 -0.54
N GLU A 98 -12.19 6.25 0.16
CA GLU A 98 -11.67 5.63 1.38
C GLU A 98 -10.46 4.74 1.11
N ARG A 99 -10.52 3.93 0.05
CA ARG A 99 -9.39 3.12 -0.43
C ARG A 99 -8.19 3.98 -0.81
N ASP A 100 -8.41 5.06 -1.56
CA ASP A 100 -7.35 5.96 -2.01
C ASP A 100 -6.74 6.78 -0.84
N ASP A 101 -7.44 6.89 0.30
CA ASP A 101 -6.94 7.53 1.52
C ASP A 101 -6.04 6.61 2.37
N VAL A 102 -6.04 5.29 2.14
CA VAL A 102 -5.22 4.36 2.93
C VAL A 102 -3.73 4.61 2.75
N GLU A 103 -3.28 4.82 1.51
CA GLU A 103 -1.86 5.09 1.22
C GLU A 103 -1.34 6.38 1.90
N PRO A 104 -1.98 7.56 1.76
CA PRO A 104 -1.51 8.77 2.43
C PRO A 104 -1.60 8.66 3.96
N ARG A 105 -2.63 8.01 4.50
CA ARG A 105 -2.75 7.77 5.94
C ARG A 105 -1.60 6.91 6.47
N THR A 106 -1.33 5.79 5.80
CA THR A 106 -0.22 4.88 6.15
C THR A 106 1.13 5.59 6.04
N SER A 107 1.32 6.41 5.01
CA SER A 107 2.54 7.21 4.84
C SER A 107 2.73 8.21 5.98
N GLY A 108 1.65 8.85 6.45
CA GLY A 108 1.66 9.73 7.61
C GLY A 108 1.98 9.01 8.92
N GLU A 109 1.37 7.86 9.17
CA GLU A 109 1.66 7.02 10.34
C GLU A 109 3.09 6.52 10.35
N LEU A 110 3.62 6.10 9.19
CA LEU A 110 5.01 5.66 9.06
C LEU A 110 5.99 6.82 9.30
N ALA A 111 5.67 8.03 8.84
CA ALA A 111 6.45 9.23 9.15
C ALA A 111 6.44 9.56 10.65
N ALA A 112 5.27 9.44 11.30
CA ALA A 112 5.14 9.62 12.74
C ALA A 112 5.94 8.56 13.53
N TRP A 113 5.90 7.30 13.10
CA TRP A 113 6.72 6.23 13.66
C TRP A 113 8.21 6.55 13.54
N ARG A 114 8.69 6.93 12.34
CA ARG A 114 10.11 7.33 12.15
C ARG A 114 10.53 8.48 13.06
N ALA A 115 9.66 9.47 13.27
CA ALA A 115 9.94 10.60 14.14
C ALA A 115 10.10 10.22 15.63
N THR A 116 9.68 9.01 16.03
CA THR A 116 9.88 8.49 17.39
C THR A 116 11.24 7.81 17.59
N LEU A 117 11.97 7.55 16.51
CA LEU A 117 13.23 6.81 16.53
C LEU A 117 14.42 7.72 16.80
N ASP A 118 15.50 7.14 17.33
CA ASP A 118 16.77 7.83 17.43
C ASP A 118 17.28 8.19 16.02
N PRO A 119 17.59 9.47 15.72
CA PRO A 119 17.99 9.89 14.37
C PRO A 119 19.31 9.25 13.89
N ALA A 120 20.26 8.99 14.80
CA ALA A 120 21.53 8.38 14.41
C ALA A 120 21.34 6.89 14.08
N TRP A 121 20.48 6.20 14.83
CA TRP A 121 20.08 4.84 14.54
C TRP A 121 19.34 4.73 13.21
N LEU A 122 18.35 5.59 12.95
CA LEU A 122 17.62 5.63 11.68
C LEU A 122 18.55 5.88 10.49
N ALA A 123 19.50 6.82 10.61
CA ALA A 123 20.49 7.07 9.57
C ALA A 123 21.39 5.84 9.31
N ALA A 124 21.77 5.09 10.36
CA ALA A 124 22.55 3.87 10.20
C ALA A 124 21.77 2.78 9.45
N LEU A 125 20.47 2.64 9.75
CA LEU A 125 19.57 1.73 9.05
C LEU A 125 19.42 2.08 7.57
N GLU A 126 19.30 3.37 7.24
CA GLU A 126 19.20 3.83 5.85
C GLU A 126 20.47 3.55 5.06
N VAL A 127 21.64 3.75 5.67
CA VAL A 127 22.93 3.41 5.04
C VAL A 127 23.06 1.90 4.81
N ASP A 128 22.68 1.07 5.79
CA ASP A 128 22.72 -0.38 5.67
C ASP A 128 21.75 -0.87 4.58
N ARG A 129 20.54 -0.31 4.53
CA ARG A 129 19.54 -0.55 3.48
C ARG A 129 20.07 -0.22 2.09
N GLU A 130 20.68 0.96 1.94
CA GLU A 130 21.23 1.41 0.67
C GLU A 130 22.40 0.53 0.21
N ALA A 131 23.29 0.15 1.12
CA ALA A 131 24.40 -0.75 0.85
C ALA A 131 23.91 -2.15 0.42
N ALA A 132 22.88 -2.68 1.07
CA ALA A 132 22.25 -3.95 0.71
C ALA A 132 21.70 -3.91 -0.73
N LEU A 133 20.97 -2.85 -1.09
CA LEU A 133 20.40 -2.69 -2.43
C LEU A 133 21.48 -2.59 -3.52
N ARG A 134 22.55 -1.82 -3.26
CA ARG A 134 23.73 -1.76 -4.15
C ARG A 134 24.40 -3.13 -4.30
N GLY A 135 24.44 -3.92 -3.23
CA GLY A 135 24.95 -5.29 -3.24
C GLY A 135 24.13 -6.24 -4.12
N LEU A 136 22.81 -6.08 -4.16
CA LEU A 136 21.95 -6.85 -5.07
C LEU A 136 22.17 -6.45 -6.52
N VAL A 137 22.30 -5.14 -6.79
CA VAL A 137 22.57 -4.61 -8.14
C VAL A 137 23.91 -5.10 -8.69
N SER A 138 24.97 -5.08 -7.88
CA SER A 138 26.30 -5.54 -8.33
C SER A 138 26.35 -7.02 -8.68
N ARG A 139 25.37 -7.79 -8.20
CA ARG A 139 25.18 -9.22 -8.44
C ARG A 139 24.09 -9.52 -9.48
N ASP A 140 23.56 -8.48 -10.14
CA ASP A 140 22.48 -8.58 -11.13
C ASP A 140 21.18 -9.22 -10.58
N LEU A 141 20.96 -9.13 -9.27
CA LEU A 141 19.75 -9.61 -8.60
C LEU A 141 18.68 -8.51 -8.46
N TYR A 142 19.04 -7.26 -8.74
CA TYR A 142 18.12 -6.13 -8.72
C TYR A 142 18.43 -5.14 -9.84
N PRO A 143 17.41 -4.63 -10.57
CA PRO A 143 17.67 -3.72 -11.68
C PRO A 143 18.22 -2.36 -11.21
N SER A 144 19.38 -1.96 -11.72
CA SER A 144 20.06 -0.71 -11.35
C SER A 144 19.22 0.55 -11.59
N HIS A 145 18.38 0.54 -12.63
CA HIS A 145 17.52 1.67 -12.98
C HIS A 145 16.38 1.90 -11.98
N LEU A 146 16.04 0.92 -11.14
CA LEU A 146 15.00 1.04 -10.12
C LEU A 146 15.55 1.56 -8.78
N VAL A 147 16.86 1.56 -8.57
CA VAL A 147 17.49 1.91 -7.27
C VAL A 147 17.04 3.26 -6.73
N ALA A 148 17.07 4.30 -7.58
CA ALA A 148 16.69 5.64 -7.15
C ALA A 148 15.22 5.71 -6.74
N PHE A 149 14.33 5.07 -7.51
CA PHE A 149 12.91 4.99 -7.19
C PHE A 149 12.66 4.22 -5.88
N THR A 150 13.34 3.09 -5.70
CA THR A 150 13.18 2.22 -4.54
C THR A 150 13.72 2.83 -3.25
N LEU A 151 14.67 3.78 -3.35
CA LEU A 151 15.24 4.52 -2.22
C LEU A 151 14.58 5.88 -1.98
N ASP A 152 13.69 6.34 -2.87
CA ASP A 152 13.00 7.63 -2.72
C ASP A 152 12.14 7.67 -1.45
N GLY A 153 11.59 6.50 -1.05
CA GLY A 153 10.93 6.30 0.24
C GLY A 153 11.91 6.23 1.41
N GLY A 154 11.47 6.66 2.60
CA GLY A 154 12.26 6.53 3.84
C GLY A 154 12.33 5.10 4.35
N PHE A 155 13.06 4.85 5.44
CA PHE A 155 13.10 3.51 6.05
C PHE A 155 11.70 3.02 6.46
N GLY A 156 11.38 1.76 6.16
CA GLY A 156 10.07 1.14 6.43
C GLY A 156 9.07 1.23 5.27
N ASP A 157 9.41 1.97 4.20
CA ASP A 157 8.52 2.08 3.03
C ASP A 157 8.43 0.76 2.27
N TRP A 158 9.44 -0.11 2.32
CA TRP A 158 9.35 -1.42 1.68
C TRP A 158 8.35 -2.32 2.39
N HIS A 159 8.24 -2.23 3.71
CA HIS A 159 7.17 -2.89 4.47
C HIS A 159 5.78 -2.34 4.10
N ARG A 160 5.65 -1.01 3.96
CA ARG A 160 4.40 -0.38 3.52
C ARG A 160 4.00 -0.88 2.13
N LEU A 161 4.90 -0.78 1.16
CA LEU A 161 4.64 -1.20 -0.21
C LEU A 161 4.35 -2.71 -0.31
N ALA A 162 5.03 -3.54 0.49
CA ALA A 162 4.73 -4.96 0.57
C ALA A 162 3.32 -5.24 1.12
N ALA A 163 2.85 -4.45 2.09
CA ALA A 163 1.51 -4.60 2.64
C ALA A 163 0.41 -4.09 1.70
N LEU A 164 0.68 -2.99 0.99
CA LEU A 164 -0.29 -2.34 0.09
C LEU A 164 -0.30 -2.94 -1.33
N ALA A 165 0.67 -3.77 -1.69
CA ALA A 165 0.69 -4.44 -2.98
C ALA A 165 -0.53 -5.38 -3.09
N ASP A 166 -1.28 -5.22 -4.19
CA ASP A 166 -2.23 -6.24 -4.64
C ASP A 166 -1.41 -7.43 -5.15
N ASP A 167 -1.62 -8.62 -4.57
CA ASP A 167 -1.09 -9.89 -5.07
C ASP A 167 -1.73 -10.27 -6.43
#